data_AF-A0A6A7LGH3-F1
#
_entry.id   AF-A0A6A7LGH3-F1
#
_cell.length_a   1.000
_cell.length_b   1.000
_cell.length_c   1.000
_cell.angle_alpha   90.00
_cell.angle_beta   90.00
_cell.angle_gamma   90.00
#
_symmetry.space_group_name_H-M   'P 1'
#
loop_
_entity.id
_entity.type
_entity.pdbx_description
1 polymer ?
#
loop_
_entity_poly.entity_id
_entity_poly.type
_entity_poly.pdbx_seq_one_letter_code
_entity_poly.pdbx_strand_id
1 'polypeptide(L)'
;MIVSQWNRSMEHGVSGQKSEEEYFDMLRNRILECICDRVVSNESTSFHSVDMIKECARGFMDRLGVDVYQFSGEHPFYQRVHDEVYRLLVEADLMVENENNTFTIPLDSGLRNICGKQLGDKSYIKWDDFWKDVESTTT
;
A
#
# COMPACT_ATOMS: atom_id res chain seq x y z
N MET A 1 -14.27 -15.95 -25.13
CA MET A 1 -14.11 -15.95 -23.66
C MET A 1 -12.79 -16.62 -23.35
N ILE A 2 -11.74 -15.83 -23.11
CA ILE A 2 -10.45 -16.37 -22.69
C ILE A 2 -10.50 -16.39 -21.17
N VAL A 3 -10.77 -17.56 -20.61
CA VAL A 3 -10.53 -17.83 -19.19
C VAL A 3 -9.01 -17.85 -19.04
N SER A 4 -8.45 -16.83 -18.40
CA SER A 4 -7.03 -16.78 -18.08
C SER A 4 -6.65 -18.05 -17.31
N GLN A 5 -5.55 -18.68 -17.70
CA GLN A 5 -5.01 -19.92 -17.10
C GLN A 5 -4.67 -19.82 -15.59
N TRP A 6 -4.93 -18.67 -14.97
CA TRP A 6 -4.74 -18.40 -13.55
C TRP A 6 -5.78 -19.10 -12.67
N ASN A 7 -6.95 -19.47 -13.22
CA ASN A 7 -8.01 -20.15 -12.46
C ASN A 7 -7.73 -21.63 -12.13
N ARG A 8 -6.58 -22.20 -12.50
CA ARG A 8 -6.35 -23.66 -12.42
C ARG A 8 -5.21 -24.16 -11.54
N SER A 9 -4.42 -23.28 -10.91
CA SER A 9 -3.23 -23.73 -10.15
C SER A 9 -3.19 -23.38 -8.66
N MET A 10 -4.26 -22.83 -8.09
CA MET A 10 -4.30 -22.48 -6.65
C MET A 10 -5.43 -23.16 -5.87
N GLU A 11 -5.99 -24.27 -6.37
CA GLU A 11 -7.08 -24.93 -5.64
C GLU A 11 -6.64 -25.67 -4.37
N HIS A 12 -5.36 -26.00 -4.18
CA HIS A 12 -4.91 -26.62 -2.92
C HIS A 12 -3.46 -26.25 -2.56
N GLY A 13 -3.27 -25.08 -1.95
CA GLY A 13 -2.06 -24.75 -1.19
C GLY A 13 -2.00 -25.57 0.10
N VAL A 14 -0.84 -26.16 0.38
CA VAL A 14 -0.56 -26.99 1.56
C VAL A 14 -0.94 -26.23 2.84
N SER A 15 -1.55 -26.92 3.81
CA SER A 15 -1.88 -26.40 5.14
C SER A 15 -0.69 -25.62 5.72
N GLY A 16 -0.85 -24.30 5.88
CA GLY A 16 0.20 -23.38 6.35
C GLY A 16 0.57 -22.23 5.38
N GLN A 17 0.05 -22.20 4.16
CA GLN A 17 0.21 -21.06 3.25
C GLN A 17 -0.92 -20.03 3.44
N LYS A 18 -0.55 -18.75 3.56
CA LYS A 18 -1.49 -17.61 3.58
C LYS A 18 -2.21 -17.50 2.24
N SER A 19 -3.47 -17.05 2.26
CA SER A 19 -4.24 -16.72 1.08
C SER A 19 -3.69 -15.49 0.35
N GLU A 20 -4.05 -15.32 -0.93
CA GLU A 20 -3.70 -14.12 -1.71
C GLU A 20 -4.17 -12.84 -1.01
N GLU A 21 -5.34 -12.90 -0.37
CA GLU A 21 -5.91 -11.78 0.38
C GLU A 21 -5.06 -11.42 1.60
N GLU A 22 -4.65 -12.42 2.38
CA GLU A 22 -3.75 -12.20 3.52
C GLU A 22 -2.40 -11.61 3.10
N TYR A 23 -1.90 -11.98 1.91
CA TYR A 23 -0.69 -11.35 1.37
C TYR A 23 -0.93 -9.90 0.95
N PHE A 24 -2.06 -9.61 0.33
CA PHE A 24 -2.40 -8.25 -0.04
C PHE A 24 -2.57 -7.35 1.20
N ASP A 25 -3.25 -7.83 2.24
CA ASP A 25 -3.39 -7.12 3.51
C ASP A 25 -2.04 -6.75 4.14
N MET A 26 -1.11 -7.70 4.14
CA MET A 26 0.25 -7.45 4.64
C MET A 26 0.98 -6.41 3.80
N LEU A 27 0.89 -6.50 2.47
CA LEU A 27 1.51 -5.55 1.55
C LEU A 27 0.94 -4.15 1.74
N ARG A 28 -0.39 -4.03 1.82
CA ARG A 28 -1.11 -2.77 2.06
C ARG A 28 -0.67 -2.11 3.37
N ASN A 29 -0.66 -2.87 4.46
CA ASN A 29 -0.19 -2.38 5.76
C ASN A 29 1.26 -1.90 5.70
N ARG A 30 2.11 -2.62 4.96
CA ARG A 30 3.53 -2.28 4.81
C ARG A 30 3.77 -1.02 3.99
N ILE A 31 3.01 -0.84 2.91
CA ILE A 31 3.06 0.39 2.10
C ILE A 31 2.61 1.58 2.94
N LEU A 32 1.54 1.42 3.71
CA LEU A 32 1.02 2.46 4.59
C LEU A 32 2.00 2.84 5.70
N GLU A 33 2.61 1.85 6.35
CA GLU A 33 3.69 2.05 7.34
C GLU A 33 4.84 2.87 6.76
N CYS A 34 5.32 2.50 5.57
CA CYS A 34 6.40 3.18 4.86
C CYS A 34 6.04 4.62 4.46
N ILE A 35 4.82 4.87 3.99
CA ILE A 35 4.32 6.23 3.72
C ILE A 35 4.33 7.06 5.00
N CYS A 36 3.83 6.49 6.11
CA CYS A 36 3.78 7.19 7.38
C CYS A 36 5.17 7.50 7.94
N ASP A 37 6.12 6.57 7.84
CA ASP A 37 7.51 6.79 8.25
C ASP A 37 8.12 7.98 7.49
N ARG A 38 7.90 8.07 6.18
CA ARG A 38 8.38 9.18 5.36
C ARG A 38 7.78 10.53 5.75
N VAL A 39 6.46 10.55 5.96
CA VAL A 39 5.73 11.76 6.33
C VAL A 39 6.19 12.29 7.70
N VAL A 40 6.42 11.40 8.66
CA VAL A 40 6.89 11.77 10.00
C VAL A 40 8.37 12.17 9.97
N SER A 41 9.19 11.50 9.15
CA SER A 41 10.63 11.76 9.01
C SER A 41 10.97 12.99 8.17
N ASN A 42 9.96 13.70 7.62
CA ASN A 42 10.14 14.85 6.72
C ASN A 42 10.98 14.52 5.47
N GLU A 43 10.84 13.31 4.94
CA GLU A 43 11.41 12.95 3.64
C GLU A 43 10.62 13.62 2.49
N SER A 44 11.06 13.39 1.26
CA SER A 44 10.32 13.85 0.07
C SER A 44 8.87 13.37 0.13
N THR A 45 7.94 14.31 0.10
CA THR A 45 6.50 14.02 0.08
C THR A 45 5.98 13.67 -1.32
N SER A 46 6.83 13.77 -2.35
CA SER A 46 6.52 13.37 -3.72
C SER A 46 7.27 12.10 -4.12
N PHE A 47 6.60 11.17 -4.78
CA PHE A 47 7.15 9.88 -5.18
C PHE A 47 6.42 9.27 -6.38
N HIS A 48 7.13 8.42 -7.13
CA HIS A 48 6.55 7.57 -8.16
C HIS A 48 6.01 6.27 -7.54
N SER A 49 4.79 5.86 -7.90
CA SER A 49 4.08 4.73 -7.29
C SER A 49 4.88 3.42 -7.31
N VAL A 50 5.47 3.07 -8.46
CA VAL A 50 6.22 1.83 -8.62
C VAL A 50 7.45 1.80 -7.73
N ASP A 51 8.12 2.94 -7.57
CA ASP A 51 9.33 3.03 -6.76
C ASP A 51 8.99 2.90 -5.27
N MET A 52 7.91 3.54 -4.84
CA MET A 52 7.38 3.41 -3.48
C MET A 52 7.03 1.94 -3.17
N ILE A 53 6.29 1.24 -4.04
CA ILE A 53 5.95 -0.16 -3.84
C ILE A 53 7.22 -1.01 -3.71
N LYS A 54 8.18 -0.83 -4.63
CA LYS A 54 9.43 -1.61 -4.63
C LYS A 54 10.22 -1.41 -3.35
N GLU A 55 10.30 -0.18 -2.87
CA GLU A 55 11.02 0.16 -1.65
C GLU A 55 10.33 -0.39 -0.40
N CYS A 56 9.04 -0.09 -0.23
CA CYS A 56 8.29 -0.47 0.95
C CYS A 56 8.09 -1.99 1.06
N ALA A 57 7.94 -2.67 -0.08
CA ALA A 57 7.68 -4.11 -0.14
C ALA A 57 8.94 -4.97 -0.30
N ARG A 58 10.15 -4.40 -0.42
CA ARG A 58 11.40 -5.14 -0.70
C ARG A 58 11.57 -6.40 0.15
N GLY A 59 11.54 -6.28 1.48
CA GLY A 59 11.70 -7.42 2.40
C GLY A 59 10.47 -8.34 2.53
N PHE A 60 9.32 -7.93 1.99
CA PHE A 60 8.13 -8.78 1.87
C PHE A 60 8.21 -9.62 0.59
N MET A 61 8.56 -9.00 -0.53
CA MET A 61 8.75 -9.66 -1.83
C MET A 61 9.87 -10.70 -1.79
N ASP A 62 11.01 -10.38 -1.16
CA ASP A 62 12.14 -11.30 -0.98
C ASP A 62 11.74 -12.59 -0.25
N ARG A 63 10.84 -12.50 0.73
CA ARG A 63 10.36 -13.65 1.52
C ARG A 63 9.38 -14.55 0.77
N LEU A 64 8.73 -14.03 -0.26
CA LEU A 64 7.74 -14.75 -1.07
C LEU A 64 8.34 -15.33 -2.35
N GLY A 65 9.62 -15.04 -2.64
CA GLY A 65 10.24 -15.43 -3.92
C GLY A 65 9.55 -14.78 -5.12
N VAL A 66 8.84 -13.66 -4.89
CA VAL A 66 8.22 -12.87 -5.96
C VAL A 66 9.30 -11.98 -6.51
N ASP A 67 9.79 -12.29 -7.72
CA ASP A 67 10.80 -11.49 -8.38
C ASP A 67 10.31 -10.04 -8.54
N VAL A 68 11.06 -9.11 -7.95
CA VAL A 68 10.86 -7.65 -7.96
C VAL A 68 10.63 -7.10 -9.38
N TYR A 69 11.03 -7.86 -10.41
CA TYR A 69 10.96 -7.55 -11.83
C TYR A 69 9.56 -7.66 -12.46
N GLN A 70 8.52 -8.11 -11.75
CA GLN A 70 7.15 -8.15 -12.30
C GLN A 70 6.24 -7.01 -11.85
N PHE A 71 6.67 -6.13 -10.94
CA PHE A 71 5.93 -4.91 -10.61
C PHE A 71 6.16 -3.83 -11.68
N SER A 72 5.44 -3.96 -12.80
CA SER A 72 5.19 -2.89 -13.77
C SER A 72 3.77 -2.36 -13.59
N GLY A 73 3.47 -1.20 -14.19
CA GLY A 73 2.13 -0.60 -14.15
C GLY A 73 1.00 -1.49 -14.67
N GLU A 74 1.33 -2.55 -15.43
CA GLU A 74 0.38 -3.50 -16.02
C GLU A 74 0.15 -4.75 -15.16
N HIS A 75 0.91 -4.93 -14.07
CA HIS A 75 0.78 -6.11 -13.23
C HIS A 75 -0.48 -6.03 -12.33
N PRO A 76 -1.26 -7.12 -12.17
CA PRO A 76 -2.47 -7.11 -11.35
C PRO A 76 -2.24 -6.65 -9.91
N PHE A 77 -1.11 -7.00 -9.30
CA PHE A 77 -0.78 -6.52 -7.95
C PHE A 77 -0.50 -5.01 -7.90
N TYR A 78 0.08 -4.42 -8.94
CA TYR A 78 0.25 -2.97 -9.01
C TYR A 78 -1.11 -2.29 -9.09
N GLN A 79 -1.96 -2.74 -10.01
CA GLN A 79 -3.31 -2.21 -10.18
C GLN A 79 -4.12 -2.31 -8.88
N ARG A 80 -3.99 -3.43 -8.16
CA ARG A 80 -4.64 -3.62 -6.88
C ARG A 80 -4.15 -2.64 -5.81
N VAL A 81 -2.83 -2.42 -5.69
CA VAL A 81 -2.27 -1.41 -4.78
C VAL A 81 -2.72 0.00 -5.19
N HIS A 82 -2.70 0.30 -6.48
CA HIS A 82 -3.16 1.58 -6.98
C HIS A 82 -4.61 1.85 -6.57
N ASP A 83 -5.50 0.91 -6.84
CA ASP A 83 -6.94 1.06 -6.66
C ASP A 83 -7.42 0.96 -5.20
N GLU A 84 -6.78 0.11 -4.40
CA GLU A 84 -7.19 -0.17 -3.02
C GLU A 84 -6.30 0.49 -1.96
N VAL A 85 -5.24 1.21 -2.36
CA VAL A 85 -4.37 1.96 -1.44
C VAL A 85 -4.25 3.41 -1.90
N TYR A 86 -3.63 3.66 -3.04
CA TYR A 86 -3.30 5.03 -3.46
C TYR A 86 -4.55 5.83 -3.80
N ARG A 87 -5.47 5.27 -4.59
CA ARG A 87 -6.72 5.93 -4.95
C ARG A 87 -7.55 6.26 -3.71
N LEU A 88 -7.64 5.37 -2.73
CA LEU A 88 -8.38 5.63 -1.49
C LEU A 88 -7.75 6.77 -0.67
N LEU A 89 -6.42 6.85 -0.61
CA LEU A 89 -5.73 7.97 0.04
C LEU A 89 -5.94 9.29 -0.71
N VAL A 90 -6.04 9.26 -2.03
CA VAL A 90 -6.35 10.44 -2.86
C VAL A 90 -7.80 10.87 -2.67
N GLU A 91 -8.75 9.95 -2.71
CA GLU A 91 -10.18 10.22 -2.48
C GLU A 91 -10.47 10.77 -1.08
N ALA A 92 -9.61 10.46 -0.11
CA ALA A 92 -9.67 11.00 1.25
C ALA A 92 -8.94 12.34 1.44
N ASP A 93 -8.48 12.99 0.35
CA ASP A 93 -7.70 14.23 0.36
C ASP A 93 -6.39 14.14 1.19
N LEU A 94 -5.86 12.93 1.39
CA LEU A 94 -4.60 12.71 2.11
C LEU A 94 -3.39 12.76 1.18
N MET A 95 -3.62 12.57 -0.12
CA MET A 95 -2.64 12.55 -1.18
C MET A 95 -3.21 13.18 -2.46
N VAL A 96 -2.33 13.62 -3.35
CA VAL A 96 -2.70 14.10 -4.69
C VAL A 96 -2.00 13.22 -5.72
N GLU A 97 -2.79 12.64 -6.62
CA GLU A 97 -2.28 12.01 -7.83
C GLU A 97 -1.94 13.07 -8.88
N ASN A 98 -0.74 12.98 -9.44
CA ASN A 98 -0.22 13.82 -10.51
C ASN A 98 0.01 12.94 -11.76
N GLU A 99 0.44 13.56 -12.85
CA GLU A 99 0.78 12.85 -14.09
C GLU A 99 1.84 11.74 -13.86
N ASN A 100 1.81 10.73 -14.74
CA ASN A 100 2.79 9.64 -14.76
C ASN A 100 2.89 8.84 -13.45
N ASN A 101 1.77 8.53 -12.80
CA ASN A 101 1.70 7.77 -11.55
C ASN A 101 2.55 8.37 -10.40
N THR A 102 2.67 9.69 -10.38
CA THR A 102 3.40 10.42 -9.34
C THR A 102 2.42 10.91 -8.30
N PHE A 103 2.71 10.64 -7.03
CA PHE A 103 1.86 11.05 -5.92
C PHE A 103 2.59 12.08 -5.06
N THR A 104 1.84 13.03 -4.52
CA THR A 104 2.36 14.06 -3.61
C THR A 104 1.50 14.08 -2.36
N ILE A 105 2.14 14.14 -1.18
CA ILE A 105 1.48 14.30 0.11
C ILE A 105 1.49 15.80 0.46
N PRO A 106 0.32 16.48 0.48
CA PRO A 106 0.25 17.88 0.85
C PRO A 106 0.66 18.10 2.32
N LEU A 107 1.34 19.21 2.61
CA LEU A 107 1.78 19.54 3.97
C LEU A 107 0.61 19.82 4.92
N ASP A 108 -0.49 20.31 4.37
CA ASP A 108 -1.75 20.60 5.04
C ASP A 108 -2.73 19.41 5.07
N SER A 109 -2.33 18.27 4.48
CA SER A 109 -3.14 17.05 4.59
C SER A 109 -3.21 16.55 6.03
N GLY A 110 -4.35 15.94 6.39
CA GLY A 110 -4.52 15.28 7.69
C GLY A 110 -3.56 14.09 7.91
N LEU A 111 -2.87 13.64 6.85
CA LEU A 111 -2.06 12.42 6.85
C LEU A 111 -0.94 12.46 7.88
N ARG A 112 -0.31 13.62 8.09
CA ARG A 112 0.80 13.75 9.06
C ARG A 112 0.36 13.51 10.50
N ASN A 113 -0.83 13.99 10.86
CA ASN A 113 -1.39 13.78 12.19
C ASN A 113 -1.80 12.31 12.38
N ILE A 114 -2.45 11.72 11.37
CA ILE A 114 -2.86 10.31 11.39
C ILE A 114 -1.64 9.40 11.51
N CYS A 115 -0.62 9.62 10.68
CA CYS A 115 0.63 8.85 10.72
C CYS A 115 1.37 9.01 12.05
N GLY A 116 1.41 10.23 12.62
CA GLY A 116 1.99 10.46 13.94
C GLY A 116 1.30 9.64 15.04
N LYS A 117 -0.03 9.56 15.02
CA LYS A 117 -0.82 8.74 15.96
C LYS A 117 -0.57 7.24 15.75
N GLN A 118 -0.59 6.79 14.50
CA GLN A 118 -0.44 5.36 14.19
C GLN A 118 0.96 4.83 14.51
N LEU A 119 2.02 5.61 14.27
CA LEU A 119 3.41 5.21 14.58
C LEU A 119 3.79 5.42 16.06
N GLY A 120 3.18 6.38 16.75
CA GLY A 120 3.47 6.66 18.16
C GLY A 120 2.91 5.61 19.12
N ASP A 121 1.71 5.08 18.81
CA ASP A 121 0.96 4.22 19.74
C ASP A 121 1.04 2.72 19.40
N LYS A 122 1.65 2.35 18.27
CA LYS A 122 1.57 0.97 17.75
C LYS A 122 2.91 0.45 17.22
N SER A 123 3.08 -0.85 17.37
CA SER A 123 4.21 -1.61 16.81
C SER A 123 4.10 -1.86 15.30
N TYR A 124 2.93 -1.64 14.69
CA TYR A 124 2.69 -1.73 13.25
C TYR A 124 1.35 -1.04 12.92
N ILE A 125 1.22 -0.53 11.69
CA ILE A 125 -0.02 0.07 11.20
C ILE A 125 -0.95 -1.02 10.63
N LYS A 126 -2.23 -0.96 10.98
CA LYS A 126 -3.30 -1.74 10.35
C LYS A 126 -4.19 -0.82 9.53
N TRP A 127 -4.51 -1.23 8.31
CA TRP A 127 -5.38 -0.49 7.40
C TRP A 127 -6.69 -0.04 8.06
N ASP A 128 -7.43 -0.96 8.68
CA ASP A 128 -8.73 -0.63 9.30
C ASP A 128 -8.61 0.37 10.44
N ASP A 129 -7.53 0.30 11.23
CA ASP A 129 -7.35 1.24 12.33
C ASP A 129 -6.86 2.60 11.85
N PHE A 130 -6.13 2.65 10.74
CA PHE A 130 -5.80 3.90 10.07
C PHE A 130 -7.07 4.55 9.52
N TRP A 131 -7.94 3.77 8.86
CA TRP A 131 -9.16 4.31 8.26
C TRP A 131 -10.15 4.85 9.31
N LYS A 132 -10.25 4.24 10.49
CA LYS A 132 -10.98 4.82 11.62
C LYS A 132 -10.48 6.21 12.02
N ASP A 133 -9.17 6.43 11.96
CA ASP A 133 -8.60 7.73 12.26
C ASP A 133 -8.90 8.74 11.16
N VAL A 134 -8.84 8.34 9.88
CA VAL A 134 -9.28 9.16 8.73
C VAL A 134 -10.72 9.65 8.93
N GLU A 135 -11.65 8.72 9.19
CA GLU A 135 -13.08 9.01 9.40
C GLU A 135 -13.32 9.91 10.63
N SER A 136 -12.52 9.75 11.68
CA SER A 136 -12.63 10.60 12.88
C SER A 136 -12.13 12.03 12.67
N THR A 137 -11.30 12.27 11.65
CA THR A 137 -10.69 13.59 11.37
C THR A 137 -11.55 14.42 10.41
N THR A 138 -12.46 13.77 9.67
CA THR A 138 -13.39 14.41 8.71
C THR A 138 -14.76 14.74 9.31
N THR A 139 -15.00 14.43 10.60
CA THR A 139 -16.23 14.75 11.35
C THR A 139 -16.04 15.96 12.25
#